data_AF-A0A1B6MF47-F1
#
_entry.id   AF-A0A1B6MF47-F1
#
_cell.length_a   1.000
_cell.length_b   1.000
_cell.length_c   1.000
_cell.angle_alpha   90.00
_cell.angle_beta   90.00
_cell.angle_gamma   90.00
#
_symmetry.space_group_name_H-M   'P 1'
#
loop_
_entity.id
_entity.type
_entity.pdbx_description
1 polymer ?
#
loop_
_entity_poly.entity_id
_entity_poly.type
_entity_poly.pdbx_seq_one_letter_code
_entity_poly.pdbx_strand_id
1 'polypeptide(L)'
;MLFIGLISKRFNKFLPIKIALLKEECFQSRFNFHTRLSIGNRYAAQASGTKRDEKFSVELFDKQVERRRQQAQRSIVVQVQSEQSCAQLCEYCSQFGNIASMYHYTASNSTMHFILMEFNNVETVTEVMKACGHNDRSQIIPTYSRMLWFRAKQKKKVTSNSSKANIPLVSSAPPVTRQQLYEWLGQTDSVSDQLKLLYEATRLDELGVRLRFVTAHQLEVAVSGLFPRAQVLLFGSSVNGFGRRGCDLDLVLQLDQWSEEEDSKCRLMFHAKPSVNARSQTQRHIDGLADLVQWFLPGCTDVRRILLARVPIVKYRQEFTDVECDLSLTNMTAVYMSELLYTLGAADWRLQPLAFTVRRWAAEVGLSNPSPGRWITNFSLTLLVIFYLQRSRVLPSLDTLRHLAGKTDRRITEDGVNCSFLRDITQLSPSDNTSNLESLLLGFFEYYAAFDFATQGISLGTGAPIKKRDHAALYIANPLETHLNVSQNVSLEETERLRIEFRNAAWELESSTDGEEVDRTNEWGLLRLFKDNQLAEKTKQLEQFYSAPKRRHSSRLIVSKLFEDEQEEQNKSKTSRSIQKTIVR
;
A
#
# COMPACT_ATOMS: atom_id res chain seq x y z
N MET A 1 -22.71 45.42 45.15
CA MET A 1 -21.50 45.26 44.32
C MET A 1 -21.24 43.76 44.13
N LEU A 2 -21.91 42.94 43.32
CA LEU A 2 -22.33 43.03 41.91
C LEU A 2 -21.27 43.69 41.01
N PHE A 3 -20.75 42.91 40.06
CA PHE A 3 -19.90 43.25 38.91
C PHE A 3 -18.36 43.03 38.91
N ILE A 4 -17.77 42.06 39.62
CA ILE A 4 -16.41 41.56 39.27
C ILE A 4 -16.28 40.03 39.52
N GLY A 5 -17.02 39.21 38.77
CA GLY A 5 -16.99 37.74 38.98
C GLY A 5 -17.24 36.85 37.75
N LEU A 6 -17.37 37.43 36.55
CA LEU A 6 -17.84 36.69 35.37
C LEU A 6 -16.96 36.79 34.11
N ILE A 7 -15.79 37.44 34.17
CA ILE A 7 -14.91 37.61 32.97
C ILE A 7 -13.66 36.70 33.00
N SER A 8 -13.33 36.03 34.11
CA SER A 8 -12.10 35.19 34.17
C SER A 8 -12.31 33.69 33.79
N LYS A 9 -13.55 33.24 33.55
CA LYS A 9 -13.83 31.81 33.22
C LYS A 9 -14.14 31.51 31.75
N ARG A 10 -14.17 32.50 30.85
CA ARG A 10 -14.42 32.28 29.41
C ARG A 10 -13.19 32.28 28.50
N PHE A 11 -12.00 32.62 29.00
CA PHE A 11 -10.77 32.64 28.18
C PHE A 11 -9.94 31.34 28.19
N ASN A 12 -10.22 30.38 29.08
CA ASN A 12 -9.45 29.12 29.18
C ASN A 12 -10.03 27.93 28.37
N LYS A 13 -11.14 28.10 27.64
CA LYS A 13 -11.70 27.05 26.75
C LYS A 13 -11.25 27.14 25.30
N PHE A 14 -10.58 28.24 24.89
CA PHE A 14 -10.11 28.44 23.51
C PHE A 14 -8.60 28.21 23.30
N LEU A 15 -7.84 28.02 24.37
CA LEU A 15 -6.40 27.76 24.28
C LEU A 15 -6.05 26.37 23.69
N PRO A 16 -6.79 25.27 23.99
CA PRO A 16 -6.53 23.97 23.36
C PRO A 16 -6.83 23.95 21.86
N ILE A 17 -7.85 24.70 21.43
CA ILE A 17 -8.29 24.77 20.02
C ILE A 17 -7.33 25.66 19.21
N LYS A 18 -6.84 26.78 19.77
CA LYS A 18 -5.80 27.58 19.13
C LYS A 18 -4.47 26.84 19.03
N ILE A 19 -4.09 26.00 20.00
CA ILE A 19 -2.86 25.20 19.91
C ILE A 19 -3.01 24.05 18.91
N ALA A 20 -4.20 23.45 18.75
CA ALA A 20 -4.47 22.45 17.72
C ALA A 20 -4.44 23.06 16.30
N LEU A 21 -5.09 24.21 16.11
CA LEU A 21 -5.07 24.95 14.84
C LEU A 21 -3.67 25.48 14.50
N LEU A 22 -2.91 26.00 15.46
CA LEU A 22 -1.53 26.42 15.24
C LEU A 22 -0.59 25.25 14.94
N LYS A 23 -0.87 24.04 15.47
CA LYS A 23 -0.14 22.82 15.11
C LYS A 23 -0.50 22.32 13.73
N GLU A 24 -1.78 22.37 13.33
CA GLU A 24 -2.22 22.03 11.97
C GLU A 24 -1.69 23.02 10.93
N GLU A 25 -1.77 24.33 11.17
CA GLU A 25 -1.20 25.36 10.28
C GLU A 25 0.32 25.26 10.19
N CYS A 26 1.02 25.01 11.31
CA CYS A 26 2.47 24.82 11.30
C CYS A 26 2.88 23.50 10.62
N PHE A 27 2.07 22.44 10.74
CA PHE A 27 2.29 21.17 10.06
C PHE A 27 1.99 21.25 8.56
N GLN A 28 0.90 21.93 8.15
CA GLN A 28 0.58 22.22 6.76
C GLN A 28 1.64 23.13 6.13
N SER A 29 2.11 24.15 6.84
CA SER A 29 3.21 25.02 6.39
C SER A 29 4.53 24.24 6.25
N ARG A 30 4.88 23.38 7.22
CA ARG A 30 6.07 22.52 7.14
C ARG A 30 5.95 21.42 6.08
N PHE A 31 4.77 20.83 5.90
CA PHE A 31 4.51 19.81 4.88
C PHE A 31 4.52 20.46 3.49
N ASN A 32 3.88 21.60 3.28
CA ASN A 32 3.95 22.36 2.03
C ASN A 32 5.38 22.80 1.74
N PHE A 33 6.13 23.27 2.73
CA PHE A 33 7.52 23.69 2.57
C PHE A 33 8.44 22.49 2.25
N HIS A 34 8.40 21.40 3.03
CA HIS A 34 9.21 20.21 2.76
C HIS A 34 8.80 19.46 1.49
N THR A 35 7.51 19.43 1.16
CA THR A 35 7.03 18.81 -0.08
C THR A 35 7.41 19.66 -1.28
N ARG A 36 7.25 20.99 -1.24
CA ARG A 36 7.72 21.88 -2.31
C ARG A 36 9.26 21.87 -2.46
N LEU A 37 10.02 21.84 -1.37
CA LEU A 37 11.48 21.70 -1.41
C LEU A 37 11.95 20.32 -1.87
N SER A 38 11.29 19.24 -1.45
CA SER A 38 11.64 17.89 -1.89
C SER A 38 11.24 17.62 -3.34
N ILE A 39 10.09 18.14 -3.80
CA ILE A 39 9.68 18.17 -5.21
C ILE A 39 10.69 18.99 -6.01
N GLY A 40 11.00 20.22 -5.58
CA GLY A 40 11.97 21.10 -6.23
C GLY A 40 13.34 20.44 -6.37
N ASN A 41 13.91 19.93 -5.27
CA ASN A 41 15.25 19.34 -5.28
C ASN A 41 15.31 18.00 -6.04
N ARG A 42 14.29 17.14 -5.91
CA ARG A 42 14.26 15.82 -6.57
C ARG A 42 14.20 15.95 -8.09
N TYR A 43 13.34 16.84 -8.59
CA TYR A 43 13.12 16.97 -10.03
C TYR A 43 14.06 17.99 -10.69
N ALA A 44 14.56 19.00 -9.96
CA ALA A 44 15.58 19.92 -10.49
C ALA A 44 16.92 19.22 -10.72
N ALA A 45 17.33 18.30 -9.83
CA ALA A 45 18.54 17.50 -10.00
C ALA A 45 18.46 16.55 -11.21
N GLN A 46 17.26 16.12 -11.59
CA GLN A 46 17.02 15.25 -12.75
C GLN A 46 16.89 16.03 -14.07
N ALA A 47 16.43 17.29 -14.02
CA ALA A 47 16.24 18.13 -15.21
C ALA A 47 17.47 18.95 -15.61
N SER A 48 18.37 19.28 -14.68
CA SER A 48 19.42 20.28 -14.91
C SER A 48 20.68 19.79 -15.62
N GLY A 49 20.89 18.49 -15.82
CA GLY A 49 22.01 17.94 -16.59
C GLY A 49 23.42 18.43 -16.18
N THR A 50 23.58 19.09 -15.03
CA THR A 50 24.78 19.85 -14.68
C THR A 50 25.36 19.39 -13.35
N LYS A 51 26.57 18.82 -13.46
CA LYS A 51 27.57 18.48 -12.43
C LYS A 51 27.16 17.51 -11.31
N ARG A 52 27.55 16.26 -11.57
CA ARG A 52 27.90 15.16 -10.66
C ARG A 52 28.56 15.69 -9.37
N ASP A 53 27.93 15.45 -8.22
CA ASP A 53 28.61 15.10 -6.96
C ASP A 53 27.68 14.59 -5.83
N GLU A 54 26.37 14.43 -6.07
CA GLU A 54 25.56 13.44 -5.35
C GLU A 54 25.12 12.35 -6.33
N LYS A 55 25.82 11.21 -6.35
CA LYS A 55 25.32 10.00 -7.01
C LYS A 55 24.02 9.58 -6.31
N PHE A 56 22.87 10.01 -6.82
CA PHE A 56 21.62 9.27 -6.62
C PHE A 56 21.80 7.92 -7.31
N SER A 57 22.39 6.95 -6.61
CA SER A 57 22.51 5.60 -7.11
C SER A 57 21.12 4.98 -7.15
N VAL A 58 20.63 4.68 -8.33
CA VAL A 58 19.42 3.87 -8.48
C VAL A 58 19.71 2.51 -7.83
N GLU A 59 18.99 2.20 -6.76
CA GLU A 59 19.10 0.91 -6.07
C GLU A 59 18.45 -0.17 -6.96
N LEU A 60 19.12 -1.32 -7.13
CA LEU A 60 18.53 -2.44 -7.85
C LEU A 60 17.35 -3.02 -7.07
N PHE A 61 16.33 -3.52 -7.77
CA PHE A 61 15.13 -4.10 -7.16
C PHE A 61 15.46 -5.16 -6.09
N ASP A 62 16.28 -6.14 -6.43
CA ASP A 62 16.69 -7.21 -5.51
C ASP A 62 17.39 -6.66 -4.26
N LYS A 63 18.25 -5.63 -4.41
CA LYS A 63 18.92 -4.99 -3.28
C LYS A 63 17.94 -4.23 -2.38
N GLN A 64 16.99 -3.52 -2.99
CA GLN A 64 15.94 -2.84 -2.24
C GLN A 64 15.08 -3.84 -1.46
N VAL A 65 14.61 -4.90 -2.11
CA VAL A 65 13.79 -5.95 -1.48
C VAL A 65 14.57 -6.60 -0.33
N GLU A 66 15.82 -6.98 -0.55
CA GLU A 66 16.67 -7.60 0.47
C GLU A 66 16.88 -6.66 1.67
N ARG A 67 17.20 -5.39 1.41
CA ARG A 67 17.32 -4.38 2.48
C ARG A 67 16.04 -4.25 3.29
N ARG A 68 14.87 -4.23 2.66
CA ARG A 68 13.57 -4.13 3.35
C ARG A 68 13.23 -5.39 4.16
N ARG A 69 13.60 -6.57 3.65
CA ARG A 69 13.46 -7.84 4.37
C ARG A 69 14.34 -7.86 5.63
N GLN A 70 15.60 -7.43 5.53
CA GLN A 70 16.49 -7.31 6.69
C GLN A 70 15.94 -6.33 7.73
N GLN A 71 15.38 -5.20 7.30
CA GLN A 71 14.70 -4.25 8.21
C GLN A 71 13.52 -4.91 8.94
N ALA A 72 12.67 -5.68 8.23
CA ALA A 72 11.57 -6.41 8.85
C ALA A 72 12.05 -7.50 9.83
N GLN A 73 13.15 -8.20 9.49
CA GLN A 73 13.77 -9.21 10.33
C GLN A 73 14.28 -8.67 11.66
N ARG A 74 14.61 -7.38 11.76
CA ARG A 74 15.02 -6.72 13.01
C ARG A 74 13.98 -5.73 13.55
N SER A 75 12.73 -5.86 13.13
CA SER A 75 11.62 -5.02 13.60
C SER A 75 10.57 -5.79 14.40
N ILE A 76 9.90 -5.07 15.29
CA ILE A 76 8.71 -5.51 16.04
C ILE A 76 7.59 -4.46 15.89
N VAL A 77 6.35 -4.91 16.02
CA VAL A 77 5.17 -4.01 16.06
C VAL A 77 4.57 -4.13 17.44
N VAL A 78 4.42 -2.99 18.13
CA VAL A 78 3.99 -2.95 19.52
C VAL A 78 2.76 -2.09 19.66
N GLN A 79 1.65 -2.69 20.10
CA GLN A 79 0.45 -1.96 20.50
C GLN A 79 0.73 -1.22 21.82
N VAL A 80 0.35 0.06 21.86
CA VAL A 80 0.52 0.95 23.01
C VAL A 80 -0.79 1.67 23.35
N GLN A 81 -0.88 2.22 24.56
CA GLN A 81 -2.08 2.93 25.02
C GLN A 81 -2.26 4.29 24.34
N SER A 82 -1.16 4.97 24.03
CA SER A 82 -1.16 6.30 23.41
C SER A 82 0.20 6.60 22.79
N GLU A 83 0.27 7.67 21.98
CA GLU A 83 1.54 8.21 21.47
C GLU A 83 2.55 8.51 22.59
N GLN A 84 2.07 8.91 23.78
CA GLN A 84 2.93 9.25 24.93
C GLN A 84 3.68 8.02 25.50
N SER A 85 3.22 6.81 25.21
CA SER A 85 3.88 5.57 25.62
C SER A 85 5.17 5.32 24.85
N CYS A 86 5.45 6.07 23.78
CA CYS A 86 6.66 5.92 22.96
C CYS A 86 7.95 6.05 23.79
N ALA A 87 8.02 7.02 24.71
CA ALA A 87 9.21 7.22 25.55
C ALA A 87 9.46 6.03 26.47
N GLN A 88 8.41 5.53 27.13
CA GLN A 88 8.50 4.39 28.04
C GLN A 88 8.86 3.10 27.32
N LEU A 89 8.29 2.87 26.13
CA LEU A 89 8.63 1.72 25.31
C LEU A 89 10.09 1.80 24.84
N CYS A 90 10.54 2.96 24.39
CA CYS A 90 11.92 3.18 23.98
C CYS A 90 12.90 2.87 25.12
N GLU A 91 12.64 3.40 26.32
CA GLU A 91 13.47 3.15 27.51
C GLU A 91 13.53 1.66 27.85
N TYR A 92 12.38 0.98 27.89
CA TYR A 92 12.31 -0.46 28.16
C TYR A 92 13.04 -1.30 27.10
N CYS A 93 12.85 -1.00 25.82
CA CYS A 93 13.47 -1.76 24.74
C CYS A 93 14.97 -1.49 24.60
N SER A 94 15.45 -0.33 25.04
CA SER A 94 16.88 0.03 25.00
C SER A 94 17.76 -0.88 25.85
N GLN A 95 17.19 -1.58 26.85
CA GLN A 95 17.94 -2.53 27.66
C GLN A 95 18.37 -3.79 26.88
N PHE A 96 17.68 -4.12 25.78
CA PHE A 96 17.98 -5.29 24.95
C PHE A 96 18.94 -4.97 23.80
N GLY A 97 19.03 -3.70 23.39
CA GLY A 97 19.92 -3.26 22.33
C GLY A 97 19.54 -1.90 21.74
N ASN A 98 20.37 -1.43 20.82
CA ASN A 98 20.21 -0.12 20.19
C ASN A 98 19.02 -0.12 19.21
N ILE A 99 18.15 0.87 19.39
CA ILE A 99 16.98 1.12 18.55
C ILE A 99 17.40 2.02 17.38
N ALA A 100 17.18 1.56 16.15
CA ALA A 100 17.50 2.28 14.93
C ALA A 100 16.46 3.37 14.64
N SER A 101 15.17 3.00 14.73
CA SER A 101 14.07 3.91 14.42
C SER A 101 12.76 3.44 15.06
N MET A 102 11.87 4.39 15.33
CA MET A 102 10.52 4.16 15.84
C MET A 102 9.52 4.95 15.00
N TYR A 103 8.40 4.33 14.65
CA TYR A 103 7.31 4.96 13.92
C TYR A 103 6.01 4.75 14.66
N HIS A 104 5.36 5.83 15.07
CA HIS A 104 4.02 5.78 15.66
C HIS A 104 2.95 5.87 14.58
N TYR A 105 1.88 5.08 14.71
CA TYR A 105 0.71 5.18 13.83
C TYR A 105 -0.57 4.68 14.51
N THR A 106 -1.70 4.96 13.87
CA THR A 106 -3.04 4.50 14.24
C THR A 106 -3.65 3.76 13.06
N ALA A 107 -4.21 2.58 13.27
CA ALA A 107 -4.95 1.87 12.22
C ALA A 107 -6.26 2.61 11.91
N SER A 108 -6.64 2.70 10.62
CA SER A 108 -7.66 3.61 10.08
C SER A 108 -9.07 3.44 10.67
N ASN A 109 -9.32 2.30 11.33
CA ASN A 109 -10.61 1.96 11.95
C ASN A 109 -10.53 1.72 13.47
N SER A 110 -9.43 2.11 14.12
CA SER A 110 -9.21 1.85 15.54
C SER A 110 -8.75 3.10 16.28
N THR A 111 -9.10 3.19 17.57
CA THR A 111 -8.44 4.10 18.52
C THR A 111 -7.12 3.54 19.04
N MET A 112 -6.64 2.42 18.47
CA MET A 112 -5.44 1.74 18.92
C MET A 112 -4.21 2.41 18.33
N HIS A 113 -3.21 2.58 19.19
CA HIS A 113 -1.92 3.13 18.82
C HIS A 113 -0.91 2.00 18.68
N PHE A 114 -0.09 2.08 17.64
CA PHE A 114 0.97 1.13 17.37
C PHE A 114 2.29 1.84 17.20
N ILE A 115 3.37 1.13 17.51
CA ILE A 115 4.74 1.56 17.26
C ILE A 115 5.43 0.44 16.49
N LEU A 116 5.87 0.76 15.27
CA LEU A 116 6.86 -0.05 14.57
C LEU A 116 8.23 0.36 15.10
N MET A 117 8.96 -0.59 15.69
CA MET A 117 10.31 -0.38 16.22
C MET A 117 11.31 -1.25 15.46
N GLU A 118 12.33 -0.62 14.89
CA GLU A 118 13.46 -1.28 14.25
C GLU A 118 14.68 -1.22 15.19
N PHE A 119 15.35 -2.35 15.39
CA PHE A 119 16.64 -2.44 16.07
C PHE A 119 17.80 -2.46 15.08
N ASN A 120 19.02 -2.18 15.55
CA ASN A 120 20.20 -2.30 14.68
C ASN A 120 20.51 -3.76 14.30
N ASN A 121 20.24 -4.70 15.20
CA ASN A 121 20.64 -6.11 15.10
C ASN A 121 19.44 -7.05 15.26
N VAL A 122 19.45 -8.18 14.55
CA VAL A 122 18.39 -9.19 14.62
C VAL A 122 18.41 -9.97 15.95
N GLU A 123 19.59 -10.14 16.53
CA GLU A 123 19.80 -10.81 17.81
C GLU A 123 19.06 -10.09 18.95
N THR A 124 18.97 -8.75 18.88
CA THR A 124 18.18 -7.95 19.82
C THR A 124 16.71 -8.33 19.79
N VAL A 125 16.14 -8.58 18.60
CA VAL A 125 14.75 -9.05 18.50
C VAL A 125 14.60 -10.41 19.15
N THR A 126 15.56 -11.31 18.99
CA THR A 126 15.56 -12.62 19.66
C THR A 126 15.57 -12.47 21.19
N GLU A 127 16.38 -11.57 21.74
CA GLU A 127 16.40 -11.30 23.19
C GLU A 127 15.08 -10.66 23.69
N VAL A 128 14.52 -9.72 22.93
CA VAL A 128 13.19 -9.16 23.22
C VAL A 128 12.14 -10.27 23.24
N MET A 129 12.15 -11.16 22.24
CA MET A 129 11.18 -12.26 22.15
C MET A 129 11.34 -13.26 23.32
N LYS A 130 12.56 -13.52 23.80
CA LYS A 130 12.79 -14.34 25.01
C LYS A 130 12.25 -13.69 26.29
N ALA A 131 12.27 -12.37 26.36
CA ALA A 131 11.75 -11.60 27.50
C ALA A 131 10.21 -11.39 27.45
N CYS A 132 9.58 -11.75 26.33
CA CYS A 132 8.13 -11.62 26.16
C CYS A 132 7.37 -12.75 26.89
N GLY A 133 6.17 -12.44 27.34
CA GLY A 133 5.26 -13.39 27.99
C GLY A 133 3.84 -13.28 27.44
N HIS A 134 3.04 -14.30 27.70
CA HIS A 134 1.61 -14.31 27.39
C HIS A 134 0.79 -13.84 28.58
N ASN A 135 -0.24 -13.04 28.30
CA ASN A 135 -1.25 -12.68 29.28
C ASN A 135 -2.39 -13.69 29.25
N ASP A 136 -2.92 -14.04 30.43
CA ASP A 136 -4.01 -15.01 30.59
C ASP A 136 -3.87 -16.27 29.73
N ARG A 137 -2.89 -17.11 30.07
CA ARG A 137 -2.59 -18.36 29.35
C ARG A 137 -3.77 -19.33 29.29
N SER A 138 -4.83 -19.12 30.07
CA SER A 138 -5.99 -20.02 30.11
C SER A 138 -6.98 -19.80 28.97
N GLN A 139 -6.97 -18.62 28.34
CA GLN A 139 -7.97 -18.23 27.33
C GLN A 139 -7.38 -17.92 25.96
N ILE A 140 -6.10 -18.24 25.73
CA ILE A 140 -5.39 -17.89 24.50
C ILE A 140 -4.73 -19.10 23.84
N ILE A 141 -4.47 -18.95 22.54
CA ILE A 141 -3.51 -19.79 21.83
C ILE A 141 -2.13 -19.12 21.99
N PRO A 142 -1.11 -19.79 22.55
CA PRO A 142 0.19 -19.20 22.85
C PRO A 142 1.08 -19.06 21.60
N THR A 143 0.67 -18.21 20.66
CA THR A 143 1.42 -17.93 19.43
C THR A 143 2.55 -16.93 19.71
N TYR A 144 3.79 -17.33 19.43
CA TYR A 144 4.95 -16.44 19.51
C TYR A 144 5.04 -15.64 18.21
N SER A 145 4.81 -14.33 18.31
CA SER A 145 4.84 -13.42 17.16
C SER A 145 5.50 -12.09 17.52
N ARG A 146 5.97 -11.36 16.52
CA ARG A 146 6.54 -10.02 16.69
C ARG A 146 5.48 -8.92 16.76
N MET A 147 4.21 -9.30 16.77
CA MET A 147 3.07 -8.44 17.07
C MET A 147 2.85 -8.51 18.58
N LEU A 148 3.30 -7.47 19.28
CA LEU A 148 3.37 -7.40 20.73
C LEU A 148 2.43 -6.31 21.25
N TRP A 149 2.20 -6.30 22.55
CA TRP A 149 1.52 -5.22 23.24
C TRP A 149 2.32 -4.82 24.48
N PHE A 150 2.38 -3.53 24.77
CA PHE A 150 3.17 -3.02 25.88
C PHE A 150 2.29 -2.67 27.08
N ARG A 151 2.51 -3.38 28.20
CA ARG A 151 1.84 -3.11 29.47
C ARG A 151 2.58 -2.00 30.22
N ALA A 152 2.04 -0.78 30.18
CA ALA A 152 2.54 0.30 31.02
C ALA A 152 2.34 -0.06 32.50
N LYS A 153 3.40 0.04 33.32
CA LYS A 153 3.27 -0.13 34.78
C LYS A 153 2.38 0.98 35.34
N GLN A 154 1.48 0.64 36.26
CA GLN A 154 0.72 1.66 36.99
C GLN A 154 1.69 2.60 37.73
N LYS A 155 1.44 3.91 37.64
CA LYS A 155 2.30 4.97 38.19
C LYS A 155 2.61 4.72 39.67
N LYS A 156 3.85 4.32 40.00
CA LYS A 156 4.48 4.91 41.20
C LYS A 156 4.81 6.36 40.83
N LYS A 157 4.54 7.31 41.74
CA LYS A 157 4.96 8.71 41.59
C LYS A 157 6.47 8.75 41.36
N VAL A 158 6.90 8.74 40.12
CA VAL A 158 8.27 9.03 39.73
C VAL A 158 8.33 10.53 39.51
N THR A 159 9.12 11.20 40.34
CA THR A 159 9.52 12.59 40.19
C THR A 159 10.06 12.81 38.78
N SER A 160 9.52 13.83 38.11
CA SER A 160 9.82 14.19 36.73
C SER A 160 11.25 14.70 36.58
N ASN A 161 12.20 13.78 36.51
CA ASN A 161 13.55 14.00 35.98
C ASN A 161 13.81 12.99 34.85
N SER A 162 12.92 12.89 33.88
CA SER A 162 13.27 12.27 32.60
C SER A 162 14.02 13.32 31.78
N SER A 163 15.35 13.22 31.78
CA SER A 163 16.17 13.76 30.70
C SER A 163 15.50 13.41 29.38
N LYS A 164 15.29 14.40 28.50
CA LYS A 164 14.80 14.17 27.13
C LYS A 164 15.79 13.24 26.41
N ALA A 165 15.63 11.93 26.57
CA ALA A 165 16.33 10.96 25.77
C ALA A 165 15.95 11.26 24.32
N ASN A 166 16.94 11.28 23.43
CA ASN A 166 16.74 11.56 22.02
C ASN A 166 16.03 10.34 21.42
N ILE A 167 14.70 10.30 21.50
CA ILE A 167 13.90 9.20 20.96
C ILE A 167 14.05 9.22 19.44
N PRO A 168 14.44 8.11 18.78
CA PRO A 168 14.57 8.05 17.33
C PRO A 168 13.17 7.93 16.67
N LEU A 169 12.23 8.80 17.07
CA LEU A 169 10.87 8.85 16.57
C LEU A 169 10.87 9.54 15.21
N VAL A 170 10.49 8.79 14.19
CA VAL A 170 10.31 9.30 12.83
C VAL A 170 8.84 9.70 12.67
N SER A 171 8.60 10.97 12.34
CA SER A 171 7.24 11.46 12.09
C SER A 171 6.74 10.92 10.75
N SER A 172 5.64 10.16 10.76
CA SER A 172 4.89 9.80 9.56
C SER A 172 3.79 10.83 9.29
N ALA A 173 3.69 11.32 8.06
CA ALA A 173 2.62 12.23 7.68
C ALA A 173 1.25 11.50 7.72
N PRO A 174 0.21 12.12 8.28
CA PRO A 174 -1.13 11.53 8.29
C PRO A 174 -1.65 11.33 6.85
N PRO A 175 -2.63 10.43 6.63
CA PRO A 175 -3.29 10.31 5.35
C PRO A 175 -3.90 11.65 4.91
N VAL A 176 -3.60 12.06 3.68
CA VAL A 176 -4.13 13.30 3.09
C VAL A 176 -5.59 13.08 2.70
N THR A 177 -6.48 13.95 3.17
CA THR A 177 -7.90 13.87 2.80
C THR A 177 -8.11 14.36 1.36
N ARG A 178 -9.24 13.97 0.73
CA ARG A 178 -9.58 14.45 -0.62
C ARG A 178 -9.64 15.98 -0.69
N GLN A 179 -10.24 16.62 0.31
CA GLN A 179 -10.37 18.08 0.37
C GLN A 179 -9.01 18.76 0.45
N GLN A 180 -8.14 18.32 1.38
CA GLN A 180 -6.79 18.86 1.51
C GLN A 180 -5.98 18.69 0.23
N LEU A 181 -6.07 17.52 -0.41
CA LEU A 181 -5.38 17.28 -1.68
C LEU A 181 -5.85 18.25 -2.76
N TYR A 182 -7.16 18.49 -2.88
CA TYR A 182 -7.71 19.35 -3.93
C TYR A 182 -7.34 20.81 -3.69
N GLU A 183 -7.35 21.26 -2.44
CA GLU A 183 -6.85 22.58 -2.05
C GLU A 183 -5.37 22.76 -2.42
N TRP A 184 -4.53 21.77 -2.13
CA TRP A 184 -3.10 21.84 -2.46
C TRP A 184 -2.84 21.84 -3.97
N LEU A 185 -3.62 21.07 -4.74
CA LEU A 185 -3.53 21.07 -6.21
C LEU A 185 -3.98 22.41 -6.80
N GLY A 186 -4.96 23.09 -6.21
CA GLY A 186 -5.39 24.42 -6.66
C GLY A 186 -4.33 25.51 -6.43
N GLN A 187 -3.40 25.30 -5.49
CA GLN A 187 -2.36 26.26 -5.07
C GLN A 187 -1.00 26.07 -5.75
N THR A 188 -0.87 25.16 -6.72
CA THR A 188 0.37 24.98 -7.49
C THR A 188 0.49 25.99 -8.63
N ASP A 189 1.63 26.05 -9.30
CA ASP A 189 1.89 27.01 -10.38
C ASP A 189 1.72 26.42 -11.80
N SER A 190 1.83 25.09 -11.95
CA SER A 190 1.68 24.40 -13.24
C SER A 190 0.96 23.05 -13.11
N VAL A 191 0.38 22.55 -14.20
CA VAL A 191 -0.18 21.18 -14.26
C VAL A 191 0.93 20.17 -13.94
N SER A 192 2.13 20.38 -14.47
CA SER A 192 3.29 19.54 -14.16
C SER A 192 3.57 19.44 -12.64
N ASP A 193 3.39 20.52 -11.89
CA ASP A 193 3.56 20.51 -10.44
C ASP A 193 2.37 19.88 -9.70
N GLN A 194 1.14 20.00 -10.25
CA GLN A 194 -0.01 19.23 -9.77
C GLN A 194 0.22 17.71 -9.86
N LEU A 195 0.77 17.21 -10.98
CA LEU A 195 1.10 15.79 -11.15
C LEU A 195 2.13 15.32 -10.11
N LYS A 196 3.20 16.10 -9.91
CA LYS A 196 4.24 15.79 -8.92
C LYS A 196 3.68 15.78 -7.50
N LEU A 197 2.86 16.78 -7.16
CA LEU A 197 2.23 16.90 -5.84
C LEU A 197 1.28 15.72 -5.59
N LEU A 198 0.42 15.39 -6.56
CA LEU A 198 -0.48 14.25 -6.47
C LEU A 198 0.29 12.96 -6.20
N TYR A 199 1.38 12.72 -6.95
CA TYR A 199 2.23 11.55 -6.75
C TYR A 199 2.85 11.53 -5.35
N GLU A 200 3.51 12.61 -4.93
CA GLU A 200 4.18 12.67 -3.63
C GLU A 200 3.22 12.55 -2.44
N ALA A 201 2.03 13.14 -2.54
CA ALA A 201 1.01 13.11 -1.49
C ALA A 201 0.31 11.74 -1.35
N THR A 202 0.20 10.97 -2.43
CA THR A 202 -0.62 9.74 -2.45
C THR A 202 0.18 8.44 -2.54
N ARG A 203 1.46 8.50 -2.94
CA ARG A 203 2.32 7.31 -2.99
C ARG A 203 2.50 6.68 -1.62
N LEU A 204 2.82 5.38 -1.63
CA LEU A 204 3.17 4.63 -0.43
C LEU A 204 4.39 5.26 0.24
N ASP A 205 4.26 5.56 1.53
CA ASP A 205 5.31 6.19 2.32
C ASP A 205 6.21 5.16 3.00
N GLU A 206 7.28 5.65 3.64
CA GLU A 206 8.30 4.81 4.29
C GLU A 206 7.69 3.87 5.35
N LEU A 207 6.75 4.37 6.15
CA LEU A 207 6.05 3.55 7.13
C LEU A 207 5.20 2.48 6.46
N GLY A 208 4.39 2.85 5.45
CA GLY A 208 3.55 1.91 4.72
C GLY A 208 4.36 0.80 4.04
N VAL A 209 5.55 1.12 3.50
CA VAL A 209 6.48 0.11 2.95
C VAL A 209 6.94 -0.83 4.07
N ARG A 210 7.45 -0.29 5.19
CA ARG A 210 7.99 -1.10 6.29
C ARG A 210 6.94 -2.03 6.90
N LEU A 211 5.72 -1.54 7.12
CA LEU A 211 4.63 -2.33 7.66
C LEU A 211 4.32 -3.54 6.78
N ARG A 212 4.30 -3.38 5.45
CA ARG A 212 4.06 -4.49 4.51
C ARG A 212 5.12 -5.58 4.58
N PHE A 213 6.40 -5.21 4.69
CA PHE A 213 7.48 -6.18 4.86
C PHE A 213 7.41 -6.89 6.21
N VAL A 214 7.01 -6.20 7.29
CA VAL A 214 6.77 -6.84 8.59
C VAL A 214 5.58 -7.81 8.53
N THR A 215 4.50 -7.46 7.83
CA THR A 215 3.35 -8.35 7.59
C THR A 215 3.76 -9.62 6.84
N ALA A 216 4.57 -9.50 5.79
CA ALA A 216 5.11 -10.65 5.07
C ALA A 216 6.02 -11.51 5.96
N HIS A 217 6.89 -10.88 6.74
CA HIS A 217 7.80 -11.57 7.66
C HIS A 217 7.06 -12.36 8.76
N GLN A 218 5.88 -11.89 9.19
CA GLN A 218 5.03 -12.64 10.13
C GLN A 218 4.63 -14.02 9.57
N LEU A 219 4.26 -14.07 8.29
CA LEU A 219 3.92 -15.32 7.61
C LEU A 219 5.15 -16.22 7.46
N GLU A 220 6.31 -15.68 7.08
CA GLU A 220 7.56 -16.46 7.00
C GLU A 220 7.90 -17.14 8.32
N VAL A 221 7.88 -16.38 9.42
CA VAL A 221 8.17 -16.92 10.75
C VAL A 221 7.18 -18.02 11.12
N ALA A 222 5.89 -17.84 10.81
CA ALA A 222 4.85 -18.81 11.15
C ALA A 222 5.05 -20.18 10.49
N VAL A 223 5.59 -20.22 9.28
CA VAL A 223 5.80 -21.47 8.54
C VAL A 223 7.22 -22.02 8.68
N SER A 224 8.15 -21.23 9.21
CA SER A 224 9.60 -21.54 9.29
C SER A 224 9.94 -22.84 10.03
N GLY A 225 9.10 -23.27 10.98
CA GLY A 225 9.34 -24.52 11.71
C GLY A 225 9.24 -25.76 10.82
N LEU A 226 8.29 -25.77 9.87
CA LEU A 226 8.12 -26.86 8.90
C LEU A 226 8.90 -26.61 7.61
N PHE A 227 9.03 -25.35 7.23
CA PHE A 227 9.71 -24.91 6.00
C PHE A 227 10.79 -23.88 6.36
N PRO A 228 11.97 -24.31 6.83
CA PRO A 228 13.03 -23.40 7.31
C PRO A 228 13.55 -22.42 6.27
N ARG A 229 13.27 -22.69 4.99
CA ARG A 229 13.70 -21.88 3.83
C ARG A 229 12.56 -21.15 3.14
N ALA A 230 11.36 -21.22 3.72
CA ALA A 230 10.21 -20.53 3.18
C ALA A 230 10.46 -19.03 3.08
N GLN A 231 10.00 -18.45 1.97
CA GLN A 231 10.10 -17.04 1.69
C GLN A 231 8.74 -16.48 1.29
N VAL A 232 8.35 -15.36 1.89
CA VAL A 232 7.19 -14.58 1.47
C VAL A 232 7.69 -13.36 0.72
N LEU A 233 7.51 -13.39 -0.58
CA LEU A 233 7.87 -12.29 -1.47
C LEU A 233 6.67 -11.38 -1.71
N LEU A 234 6.94 -10.08 -1.72
CA LEU A 234 5.96 -9.08 -2.11
C LEU A 234 6.00 -8.90 -3.62
N PHE A 235 4.83 -8.69 -4.22
CA PHE A 235 4.73 -8.24 -5.61
C PHE A 235 3.66 -7.15 -5.74
N GLY A 236 3.39 -6.74 -6.97
CA GLY A 236 2.38 -5.75 -7.29
C GLY A 236 2.71 -4.36 -6.77
N SER A 237 1.66 -3.64 -6.37
CA SER A 237 1.73 -2.23 -6.01
C SER A 237 2.67 -1.92 -4.85
N SER A 238 2.96 -2.92 -4.00
CA SER A 238 3.80 -2.74 -2.82
C SER A 238 5.29 -2.51 -3.14
N VAL A 239 5.77 -3.01 -4.29
CA VAL A 239 7.20 -3.00 -4.66
C VAL A 239 7.48 -2.52 -6.08
N ASN A 240 6.47 -2.39 -6.94
CA ASN A 240 6.65 -2.00 -8.34
C ASN A 240 6.84 -0.48 -8.57
N GLY A 241 6.82 0.34 -7.51
CA GLY A 241 6.96 1.81 -7.60
C GLY A 241 5.65 2.57 -7.87
N PHE A 242 4.52 1.87 -8.07
CA PHE A 242 3.21 2.45 -8.36
C PHE A 242 2.21 2.35 -7.19
N GLY A 243 2.65 1.93 -6.00
CA GLY A 243 1.82 1.80 -4.82
C GLY A 243 1.31 3.13 -4.27
N ARG A 244 0.00 3.20 -4.01
CA ARG A 244 -0.62 4.29 -3.26
C ARG A 244 -0.89 3.88 -1.82
N ARG A 245 -1.03 4.86 -0.92
CA ARG A 245 -1.49 4.58 0.45
C ARG A 245 -2.80 3.80 0.43
N GLY A 246 -2.89 2.77 1.27
CA GLY A 246 -4.06 1.88 1.36
C GLY A 246 -4.24 0.89 0.21
N CYS A 247 -3.25 0.68 -0.67
CA CYS A 247 -3.31 -0.42 -1.65
C CYS A 247 -3.19 -1.80 -0.99
N ASP A 248 -3.60 -2.84 -1.69
CA ASP A 248 -3.47 -4.22 -1.23
C ASP A 248 -1.99 -4.63 -1.13
N LEU A 249 -1.72 -5.68 -0.35
CA LEU A 249 -0.43 -6.34 -0.21
C LEU A 249 -0.50 -7.71 -0.87
N ASP A 250 0.04 -7.80 -2.08
CA ASP A 250 0.14 -9.04 -2.81
C ASP A 250 1.37 -9.84 -2.38
N LEU A 251 1.15 -11.07 -1.94
CA LEU A 251 2.16 -11.96 -1.38
C LEU A 251 2.22 -13.28 -2.16
N VAL A 252 3.44 -13.77 -2.39
CA VAL A 252 3.69 -15.13 -2.84
C VAL A 252 4.58 -15.84 -1.83
N LEU A 253 4.11 -16.98 -1.33
CA LEU A 253 4.84 -17.84 -0.41
C LEU A 253 5.52 -18.96 -1.18
N GLN A 254 6.83 -18.86 -1.31
CA GLN A 254 7.68 -19.97 -1.74
C GLN A 254 8.01 -20.82 -0.52
N LEU A 255 7.71 -22.12 -0.58
CA LEU A 255 8.01 -23.04 0.52
C LEU A 255 9.48 -23.47 0.56
N ASP A 256 10.18 -23.34 -0.57
CA ASP A 256 11.59 -23.66 -0.71
C ASP A 256 12.25 -22.82 -1.80
N GLN A 257 13.58 -22.71 -1.76
CA GLN A 257 14.39 -21.89 -2.67
C GLN A 257 15.44 -22.70 -3.47
N TRP A 258 15.39 -24.03 -3.41
CA TRP A 258 16.40 -24.86 -4.05
C TRP A 258 16.39 -24.77 -5.57
N SER A 259 17.59 -24.81 -6.14
CA SER A 259 17.77 -25.01 -7.58
C SER A 259 17.91 -26.50 -7.89
N GLU A 260 17.43 -26.92 -9.05
CA GLU A 260 17.57 -28.31 -9.53
C GLU A 260 19.05 -28.77 -9.54
N GLU A 261 19.99 -27.84 -9.73
CA GLU A 261 21.43 -28.12 -9.69
C GLU A 261 21.94 -28.50 -8.29
N GLU A 262 21.39 -27.90 -7.23
CA GLU A 262 21.73 -28.24 -5.84
C GLU A 262 21.16 -29.62 -5.47
N ASP A 263 19.91 -29.87 -5.84
CA ASP A 263 19.22 -31.15 -5.64
C ASP A 263 19.96 -32.32 -6.30
N SER A 264 20.46 -32.12 -7.52
CA SER A 264 21.17 -33.17 -8.28
C SER A 264 22.43 -33.70 -7.59
N LYS A 265 23.00 -32.93 -6.65
CA LYS A 265 24.22 -33.29 -5.89
C LYS A 265 23.88 -34.03 -4.59
N CYS A 266 22.63 -33.99 -4.14
CA CYS A 266 22.20 -34.60 -2.90
C CYS A 266 22.00 -36.11 -3.08
N ARG A 267 22.66 -36.90 -2.23
CA ARG A 267 22.47 -38.36 -2.18
C ARG A 267 21.41 -38.81 -1.17
N LEU A 268 21.12 -37.96 -0.19
CA LEU A 268 20.07 -38.16 0.80
C LEU A 268 18.92 -37.22 0.45
N MET A 269 17.76 -37.80 0.16
CA MET A 269 16.55 -37.07 -0.21
C MET A 269 15.55 -37.14 0.93
N PHE A 270 14.87 -36.03 1.22
CA PHE A 270 13.79 -36.02 2.20
C PHE A 270 12.60 -36.83 1.68
N HIS A 271 11.98 -37.63 2.56
CA HIS A 271 10.68 -38.22 2.25
C HIS A 271 9.61 -37.12 2.22
N ALA A 272 8.98 -36.91 1.07
CA ALA A 272 7.90 -35.94 0.87
C ALA A 272 6.66 -36.61 0.28
N LYS A 273 5.49 -35.99 0.46
CA LYS A 273 4.24 -36.47 -0.15
C LYS A 273 4.26 -36.17 -1.65
N PRO A 274 4.00 -37.17 -2.52
CA PRO A 274 4.01 -36.96 -3.97
C PRO A 274 2.85 -36.06 -4.42
N SER A 275 3.11 -35.24 -5.44
CA SER A 275 2.08 -34.44 -6.10
C SER A 275 1.45 -35.23 -7.25
N VAL A 276 0.12 -35.33 -7.27
CA VAL A 276 -0.64 -36.00 -8.34
C VAL A 276 -1.21 -34.99 -9.35
N ASN A 277 -1.51 -33.77 -8.89
CA ASN A 277 -1.98 -32.65 -9.69
C ASN A 277 -1.53 -31.35 -9.05
N ALA A 278 -0.65 -30.60 -9.74
CA ALA A 278 -0.07 -29.36 -9.24
C ALA A 278 -1.15 -28.35 -8.80
N ARG A 279 -2.23 -28.20 -9.58
CA ARG A 279 -3.31 -27.24 -9.25
C ARG A 279 -4.09 -27.66 -8.01
N SER A 280 -4.56 -28.90 -7.96
CA SER A 280 -5.32 -29.40 -6.80
C SER A 280 -4.49 -29.41 -5.53
N GLN A 281 -3.19 -29.67 -5.64
CA GLN A 281 -2.26 -29.58 -4.52
C GLN A 281 -2.09 -28.13 -4.05
N THR A 282 -1.83 -27.18 -4.95
CA THR A 282 -1.76 -25.75 -4.62
C THR A 282 -3.02 -25.28 -3.93
N GLN A 283 -4.21 -25.69 -4.40
CA GLN A 283 -5.48 -25.38 -3.76
C GLN A 283 -5.59 -25.95 -2.33
N ARG A 284 -5.14 -27.19 -2.09
CA ARG A 284 -5.14 -27.79 -0.74
C ARG A 284 -4.12 -27.13 0.19
N HIS A 285 -2.92 -26.84 -0.31
CA HIS A 285 -1.87 -26.19 0.48
C HIS A 285 -2.30 -24.80 0.90
N ILE A 286 -2.86 -24.00 -0.03
CA ILE A 286 -3.29 -22.65 0.28
C ILE A 286 -4.54 -22.63 1.18
N ASP A 287 -5.42 -23.63 1.08
CA ASP A 287 -6.54 -23.79 2.00
C ASP A 287 -6.07 -24.09 3.43
N GLY A 288 -5.09 -24.99 3.59
CA GLY A 288 -4.46 -25.24 4.89
C GLY A 288 -3.74 -24.01 5.46
N LEU A 289 -3.10 -23.20 4.60
CA LEU A 289 -2.54 -21.91 5.02
C LEU A 289 -3.62 -20.90 5.42
N ALA A 290 -4.80 -20.94 4.80
CA ALA A 290 -5.91 -20.10 5.21
C ALA A 290 -6.33 -20.40 6.67
N ASP A 291 -6.33 -21.67 7.06
CA ASP A 291 -6.57 -22.06 8.46
C ASP A 291 -5.45 -21.58 9.39
N LEU A 292 -4.18 -21.69 8.96
CA LEU A 292 -3.06 -21.13 9.72
C LEU A 292 -3.26 -19.63 10.01
N VAL A 293 -3.56 -18.87 8.95
CA VAL A 293 -3.78 -17.42 9.01
C VAL A 293 -5.00 -17.08 9.87
N GLN A 294 -6.11 -17.80 9.70
CA GLN A 294 -7.37 -17.52 10.38
C GLN A 294 -7.32 -17.82 11.89
N TRP A 295 -6.64 -18.89 12.29
CA TRP A 295 -6.74 -19.43 13.64
C TRP A 295 -5.53 -19.15 14.51
N PHE A 296 -4.34 -19.03 13.94
CA PHE A 296 -3.10 -18.97 14.71
C PHE A 296 -2.36 -17.63 14.62
N LEU A 297 -2.53 -16.87 13.52
CA LEU A 297 -1.82 -15.61 13.35
C LEU A 297 -2.55 -14.42 14.00
N PRO A 298 -1.89 -13.71 14.92
CA PRO A 298 -2.53 -12.59 15.60
C PRO A 298 -2.72 -11.40 14.66
N GLY A 299 -3.88 -10.77 14.77
CA GLY A 299 -4.30 -9.61 13.97
C GLY A 299 -4.82 -9.96 12.56
N CYS A 300 -4.77 -11.23 12.15
CA CYS A 300 -5.33 -11.66 10.87
C CYS A 300 -6.85 -11.90 10.98
N THR A 301 -7.63 -11.11 10.26
CA THR A 301 -9.10 -11.19 10.22
C THR A 301 -9.64 -11.22 8.80
N ASP A 302 -10.96 -11.41 8.65
CA ASP A 302 -11.66 -11.43 7.36
C ASP A 302 -11.06 -12.38 6.31
N VAL A 303 -10.64 -13.59 6.72
CA VAL A 303 -10.02 -14.56 5.82
C VAL A 303 -11.03 -15.11 4.82
N ARG A 304 -10.76 -14.92 3.54
CA ARG A 304 -11.59 -15.39 2.41
C ARG A 304 -10.76 -16.26 1.47
N ARG A 305 -11.28 -17.45 1.19
CA ARG A 305 -10.66 -18.43 0.29
C ARG A 305 -11.17 -18.22 -1.13
N ILE A 306 -10.28 -17.96 -2.08
CA ILE A 306 -10.61 -17.83 -3.51
C ILE A 306 -9.81 -18.89 -4.27
N LEU A 307 -10.20 -20.15 -4.06
CA LEU A 307 -9.42 -21.31 -4.55
C LEU A 307 -9.66 -21.63 -6.03
N LEU A 308 -10.79 -21.21 -6.58
CA LEU A 308 -11.21 -21.55 -7.95
C LEU A 308 -10.68 -20.59 -9.02
N ALA A 309 -10.12 -19.45 -8.63
CA ALA A 309 -9.51 -18.49 -9.56
C ALA A 309 -8.31 -19.10 -10.32
N ARG A 310 -7.89 -18.48 -11.43
CA ARG A 310 -6.73 -18.95 -12.21
C ARG A 310 -5.52 -19.17 -11.31
N VAL A 311 -5.20 -18.20 -10.46
CA VAL A 311 -4.25 -18.32 -9.35
C VAL A 311 -5.09 -18.43 -8.06
N PRO A 312 -5.09 -19.59 -7.37
CA PRO A 312 -5.72 -19.71 -6.06
C PRO A 312 -5.10 -18.73 -5.07
N ILE A 313 -5.94 -17.96 -4.36
CA ILE A 313 -5.48 -16.99 -3.36
C ILE A 313 -6.29 -17.07 -2.06
N VAL A 314 -5.69 -16.58 -0.99
CA VAL A 314 -6.34 -16.33 0.31
C VAL A 314 -6.25 -14.84 0.58
N LYS A 315 -7.41 -14.18 0.67
CA LYS A 315 -7.50 -12.78 1.07
C LYS A 315 -7.69 -12.67 2.57
N TYR A 316 -7.03 -11.74 3.23
CA TYR A 316 -7.24 -11.45 4.66
C TYR A 316 -6.84 -10.02 5.00
N ARG A 317 -7.27 -9.51 6.16
CA ARG A 317 -6.84 -8.22 6.70
C ARG A 317 -5.87 -8.45 7.85
N GLN A 318 -4.72 -7.77 7.86
CA GLN A 318 -3.86 -7.69 9.04
C GLN A 318 -4.17 -6.38 9.77
N GLU A 319 -4.93 -6.46 10.86
CA GLU A 319 -5.45 -5.33 11.62
C GLU A 319 -4.34 -4.49 12.27
N PHE A 320 -3.23 -5.10 12.70
CA PHE A 320 -2.17 -4.38 13.40
C PHE A 320 -1.33 -3.51 12.49
N THR A 321 -1.19 -3.90 11.21
CA THR A 321 -0.50 -3.10 10.19
C THR A 321 -1.47 -2.34 9.31
N ASP A 322 -2.77 -2.59 9.45
CA ASP A 322 -3.86 -2.02 8.67
C ASP A 322 -3.74 -2.25 7.15
N VAL A 323 -3.45 -3.50 6.77
CA VAL A 323 -3.20 -3.87 5.37
C VAL A 323 -4.10 -5.03 4.94
N GLU A 324 -4.74 -4.90 3.78
CA GLU A 324 -5.42 -6.01 3.09
C GLU A 324 -4.40 -6.81 2.29
N CYS A 325 -4.41 -8.13 2.46
CA CYS A 325 -3.40 -9.03 1.95
C CYS A 325 -4.02 -10.07 1.01
N ASP A 326 -3.37 -10.29 -0.14
CA ASP A 326 -3.68 -11.35 -1.09
C ASP A 326 -2.51 -12.35 -1.10
N LEU A 327 -2.66 -13.48 -0.43
CA LEU A 327 -1.65 -14.53 -0.36
C LEU A 327 -1.85 -15.57 -1.49
N SER A 328 -0.76 -15.93 -2.16
CA SER A 328 -0.66 -17.00 -3.16
C SER A 328 0.55 -17.90 -2.87
N LEU A 329 0.64 -19.08 -3.49
CA LEU A 329 1.80 -19.98 -3.34
C LEU A 329 2.80 -19.92 -4.49
N THR A 330 2.33 -19.77 -5.72
CA THR A 330 3.20 -19.85 -6.90
C THR A 330 2.79 -18.82 -7.94
N ASN A 331 3.59 -17.75 -8.07
CA ASN A 331 3.46 -16.74 -9.12
C ASN A 331 4.75 -15.89 -9.26
N MET A 332 5.88 -16.53 -9.57
CA MET A 332 7.14 -15.80 -9.77
C MET A 332 7.10 -14.84 -10.96
N THR A 333 6.27 -15.12 -11.97
CA THR A 333 6.03 -14.18 -13.07
C THR A 333 5.52 -12.83 -12.56
N ALA A 334 4.65 -12.80 -11.55
CA ALA A 334 4.17 -11.55 -10.97
C ALA A 334 5.25 -10.79 -10.17
N VAL A 335 6.18 -11.51 -9.53
CA VAL A 335 7.35 -10.90 -8.88
C VAL A 335 8.23 -10.23 -9.94
N TYR A 336 8.58 -10.93 -11.02
CA TYR A 336 9.39 -10.37 -12.10
C TYR A 336 8.67 -9.28 -12.91
N MET A 337 7.33 -9.33 -13.00
CA MET A 337 6.55 -8.23 -13.57
C MET A 337 6.69 -6.98 -12.71
N SER A 338 6.68 -7.13 -11.38
CA SER A 338 6.85 -6.02 -10.45
C SER A 338 8.25 -5.44 -10.53
N GLU A 339 9.26 -6.29 -10.70
CA GLU A 339 10.65 -5.89 -10.98
C GLU A 339 10.76 -5.12 -12.30
N LEU A 340 10.09 -5.56 -13.37
CA LEU A 340 10.08 -4.86 -14.66
C LEU A 340 9.49 -3.45 -14.52
N LEU A 341 8.32 -3.35 -13.87
CA LEU A 341 7.65 -2.07 -13.63
C LEU A 341 8.50 -1.14 -12.75
N TYR A 342 9.16 -1.69 -11.72
CA TYR A 342 10.11 -0.95 -10.89
C TYR A 342 11.27 -0.40 -11.73
N THR A 343 11.87 -1.26 -12.55
CA THR A 343 13.01 -0.93 -13.41
C THR A 343 12.65 0.20 -14.40
N LEU A 344 11.46 0.10 -15.02
CA LEU A 344 10.95 1.15 -15.91
C LEU A 344 10.65 2.46 -15.17
N GLY A 345 10.13 2.39 -13.93
CA GLY A 345 9.94 3.57 -13.08
C GLY A 345 11.23 4.21 -12.63
N ALA A 346 12.32 3.45 -12.51
CA ALA A 346 13.63 4.00 -12.25
C ALA A 346 14.25 4.65 -13.50
N ALA A 347 13.90 4.16 -14.70
CA ALA A 347 14.50 4.61 -15.96
C ALA A 347 14.14 6.06 -16.32
N ASP A 348 12.91 6.51 -16.01
CA ASP A 348 12.51 7.91 -16.17
C ASP A 348 11.54 8.33 -15.06
N TRP A 349 11.84 9.46 -14.42
CA TRP A 349 11.09 9.98 -13.28
C TRP A 349 9.67 10.43 -13.62
N ARG A 350 9.38 10.72 -14.89
CA ARG A 350 8.07 11.21 -15.35
C ARG A 350 7.02 10.10 -15.35
N LEU A 351 7.44 8.83 -15.36
CA LEU A 351 6.54 7.67 -15.44
C LEU A 351 5.61 7.57 -14.23
N GLN A 352 6.12 7.63 -13.00
CA GLN A 352 5.24 7.47 -11.82
C GLN A 352 4.22 8.62 -11.71
N PRO A 353 4.59 9.91 -11.79
CA PRO A 353 3.61 11.00 -11.74
C PRO A 353 2.51 10.86 -12.80
N LEU A 354 2.86 10.53 -14.05
CA LEU A 354 1.87 10.29 -15.11
C LEU A 354 0.95 9.11 -14.78
N ALA A 355 1.51 7.97 -14.37
CA ALA A 355 0.72 6.79 -14.06
C ALA A 355 -0.20 6.97 -12.84
N PHE A 356 0.21 7.76 -11.83
CA PHE A 356 -0.66 8.10 -10.70
C PHE A 356 -1.82 9.01 -11.14
N THR A 357 -1.53 10.02 -11.96
CA THR A 357 -2.55 10.94 -12.47
C THR A 357 -3.57 10.24 -13.35
N VAL A 358 -3.13 9.42 -14.31
CA VAL A 358 -4.03 8.67 -15.19
C VAL A 358 -4.90 7.69 -14.39
N ARG A 359 -4.33 6.98 -13.40
CA ARG A 359 -5.12 6.10 -12.53
C ARG A 359 -6.13 6.87 -11.67
N ARG A 360 -5.75 8.05 -11.16
CA ARG A 360 -6.67 8.91 -10.40
C ARG A 360 -7.80 9.40 -11.29
N TRP A 361 -7.48 9.96 -12.46
CA TRP A 361 -8.46 10.39 -13.46
C TRP A 361 -9.44 9.26 -13.79
N ALA A 362 -8.93 8.08 -14.16
CA ALA A 362 -9.79 6.93 -14.51
C ALA A 362 -10.68 6.46 -13.35
N ALA A 363 -10.25 6.65 -12.09
CA ALA A 363 -11.09 6.37 -10.93
C ALA A 363 -12.18 7.45 -10.72
N GLU A 364 -11.84 8.73 -10.91
CA GLU A 364 -12.77 9.86 -10.75
C GLU A 364 -13.87 9.85 -11.83
N VAL A 365 -13.52 9.52 -13.08
CA VAL A 365 -14.52 9.42 -14.16
C VAL A 365 -15.25 8.05 -14.19
N GLY A 366 -14.95 7.16 -13.25
CA GLY A 366 -15.61 5.86 -13.10
C GLY A 366 -15.30 4.84 -14.21
N LEU A 367 -14.11 4.92 -14.82
CA LEU A 367 -13.59 3.92 -15.78
C LEU A 367 -12.96 2.71 -15.10
N SER A 368 -12.50 2.87 -13.86
CA SER A 368 -11.92 1.81 -13.03
C SER A 368 -12.76 1.58 -11.76
N ASN A 369 -12.73 0.36 -11.24
CA ASN A 369 -13.49 -0.03 -10.05
C ASN A 369 -12.59 -0.86 -9.11
N PRO A 370 -12.66 -0.67 -7.78
CA PRO A 370 -12.00 -1.56 -6.82
C PRO A 370 -12.48 -3.02 -6.91
N SER A 371 -13.73 -3.24 -7.33
CA SER A 371 -14.27 -4.59 -7.50
C SER A 371 -13.93 -5.17 -8.88
N PRO A 372 -13.58 -6.46 -8.98
CA PRO A 372 -13.38 -7.12 -10.26
C PRO A 372 -14.61 -7.02 -11.16
N GLY A 373 -14.41 -6.85 -12.46
CA GLY A 373 -15.50 -6.80 -13.43
C GLY A 373 -15.04 -6.37 -14.82
N ARG A 374 -15.95 -5.72 -15.56
CA ARG A 374 -15.75 -5.31 -16.96
C ARG A 374 -14.86 -4.07 -17.17
N TRP A 375 -14.43 -3.43 -16.08
CA TRP A 375 -13.69 -2.17 -16.09
C TRP A 375 -12.21 -2.36 -16.36
N ILE A 376 -11.55 -1.30 -16.83
CA ILE A 376 -10.09 -1.33 -16.98
C ILE A 376 -9.42 -1.36 -15.59
N THR A 377 -8.40 -2.20 -15.44
CA THR A 377 -7.67 -2.34 -14.18
C THR A 377 -6.56 -1.29 -14.07
N ASN A 378 -6.14 -0.98 -12.84
CA ASN A 378 -4.99 -0.11 -12.61
C ASN A 378 -3.71 -0.63 -13.27
N PHE A 379 -3.54 -1.96 -13.34
CA PHE A 379 -2.41 -2.57 -14.02
C PHE A 379 -2.45 -2.28 -15.53
N SER A 380 -3.60 -2.50 -16.17
CA SER A 380 -3.79 -2.20 -17.59
C SER A 380 -3.57 -0.71 -17.90
N LEU A 381 -4.09 0.21 -17.07
CA LEU A 381 -3.84 1.65 -17.21
C LEU A 381 -2.34 2.00 -17.11
N THR A 382 -1.62 1.40 -16.17
CA THR A 382 -0.16 1.60 -16.07
C THR A 382 0.57 1.11 -17.32
N LEU A 383 0.15 -0.01 -17.92
CA LEU A 383 0.74 -0.48 -19.17
C LEU A 383 0.43 0.45 -20.35
N LEU A 384 -0.76 1.05 -20.42
CA LEU A 384 -1.08 2.08 -21.42
C LEU A 384 -0.13 3.28 -21.32
N VAL A 385 0.15 3.76 -20.10
CA VAL A 385 1.07 4.87 -19.86
C VAL A 385 2.48 4.50 -20.28
N ILE A 386 2.98 3.32 -19.88
CA ILE A 386 4.31 2.85 -20.26
C ILE A 386 4.45 2.75 -21.78
N PHE A 387 3.47 2.15 -22.46
CA PHE A 387 3.49 2.03 -23.91
C PHE A 387 3.53 3.40 -24.60
N TYR A 388 2.72 4.35 -24.15
CA TYR A 388 2.75 5.71 -24.69
C TYR A 388 4.12 6.36 -24.49
N LEU A 389 4.73 6.22 -23.30
CA LEU A 389 6.07 6.74 -23.05
C LEU A 389 7.16 6.04 -23.89
N GLN A 390 6.98 4.77 -24.27
CA GLN A 390 7.83 4.10 -25.26
C GLN A 390 7.67 4.73 -26.66
N ARG A 391 6.43 5.04 -27.07
CA ARG A 391 6.15 5.73 -28.34
C ARG A 391 6.76 7.13 -28.39
N SER A 392 6.72 7.85 -27.27
CA SER A 392 7.31 9.19 -27.13
C SER A 392 8.83 9.18 -26.89
N ARG A 393 9.47 8.00 -26.94
CA ARG A 393 10.92 7.81 -26.70
C ARG A 393 11.40 8.26 -25.31
N VAL A 394 10.48 8.27 -24.34
CA VAL A 394 10.78 8.52 -22.92
C VAL A 394 11.30 7.25 -22.25
N LEU A 395 10.72 6.08 -22.59
CA LEU A 395 11.12 4.79 -22.03
C LEU A 395 11.63 3.83 -23.13
N PRO A 396 12.55 2.91 -22.79
CA PRO A 396 12.96 1.85 -23.70
C PRO A 396 11.86 0.79 -23.89
N SER A 397 11.90 0.11 -25.03
CA SER A 397 11.10 -1.10 -25.24
C SER A 397 11.63 -2.27 -24.40
N LEU A 398 10.79 -3.23 -24.04
CA LEU A 398 11.24 -4.41 -23.30
C LEU A 398 12.19 -5.28 -24.16
N ASP A 399 12.05 -5.28 -25.48
CA ASP A 399 12.98 -6.00 -26.36
C ASP A 399 14.37 -5.33 -26.37
N THR A 400 14.44 -3.99 -26.24
CA THR A 400 15.71 -3.28 -26.00
C THR A 400 16.34 -3.72 -24.68
N LEU A 401 15.56 -3.80 -23.59
CA LEU A 401 16.06 -4.27 -22.30
C LEU A 401 16.51 -5.74 -22.36
N ARG A 402 15.81 -6.60 -23.11
CA ARG A 402 16.19 -8.00 -23.33
C ARG A 402 17.50 -8.13 -24.11
N HIS A 403 17.69 -7.31 -25.13
CA HIS A 403 18.91 -7.31 -25.93
C HIS A 403 20.15 -6.89 -25.11
N LEU A 404 19.97 -5.96 -24.16
CA LEU A 404 21.04 -5.50 -23.28
C LEU A 404 21.26 -6.41 -22.04
N ALA A 405 20.37 -7.38 -21.81
CA ALA A 405 20.42 -8.22 -20.61
C ALA A 405 21.67 -9.12 -20.60
N GLY A 406 22.40 -9.12 -19.47
CA GLY A 406 23.56 -9.97 -19.25
C GLY A 406 23.22 -11.33 -18.63
N LYS A 407 24.25 -12.13 -18.34
CA LYS A 407 24.09 -13.43 -17.65
C LYS A 407 23.46 -13.29 -16.26
N THR A 408 23.78 -12.19 -15.56
CA THR A 408 23.25 -11.87 -14.22
C THR A 408 21.76 -11.50 -14.24
N ASP A 409 21.24 -11.12 -15.40
CA ASP A 409 19.84 -10.77 -15.63
C ASP A 409 18.99 -11.99 -16.01
N ARG A 410 19.55 -13.19 -16.02
CA ARG A 410 18.77 -14.39 -16.30
C ARG A 410 17.77 -14.63 -15.17
N ARG A 411 16.48 -14.67 -15.50
CA ARG A 411 15.40 -15.17 -14.63
C ARG A 411 14.46 -16.03 -15.45
N ILE A 412 14.25 -17.25 -15.01
CA ILE A 412 13.33 -18.21 -15.63
C ILE A 412 12.47 -18.76 -14.51
N THR A 413 11.15 -18.74 -14.70
CA THR A 413 10.22 -19.29 -13.71
C THR A 413 10.21 -20.82 -13.76
N GLU A 414 9.63 -21.45 -12.72
CA GLU A 414 9.42 -22.91 -12.65
C GLU A 414 8.67 -23.44 -13.89
N ASP A 415 7.72 -22.67 -14.44
CA ASP A 415 6.97 -23.02 -15.64
C ASP A 415 7.71 -22.72 -16.96
N GLY A 416 9.00 -22.36 -16.90
CA GLY A 416 9.84 -22.08 -18.07
C GLY A 416 9.63 -20.71 -18.72
N VAL A 417 8.93 -19.78 -18.08
CA VAL A 417 8.73 -18.42 -18.62
C VAL A 417 10.03 -17.63 -18.49
N ASN A 418 10.54 -17.15 -19.62
CA ASN A 418 11.75 -16.31 -19.65
C ASN A 418 11.43 -14.86 -19.27
N CYS A 419 11.83 -14.47 -18.06
CA CYS A 419 11.66 -13.15 -17.49
C CYS A 419 12.98 -12.36 -17.43
N SER A 420 13.90 -12.66 -18.34
CA SER A 420 15.21 -12.01 -18.41
C SER A 420 15.09 -10.66 -19.15
N PHE A 421 15.59 -9.59 -18.53
CA PHE A 421 15.72 -8.25 -19.09
C PHE A 421 16.76 -7.47 -18.27
N LEU A 422 17.36 -6.43 -18.83
CA LEU A 422 18.33 -5.59 -18.13
C LEU A 422 17.71 -4.95 -16.86
N ARG A 423 18.28 -5.23 -15.69
CA ARG A 423 17.83 -4.69 -14.39
C ARG A 423 18.58 -3.43 -13.97
N ASP A 424 19.83 -3.32 -14.36
CA ASP A 424 20.67 -2.18 -14.04
C ASP A 424 20.50 -1.08 -15.08
N ILE A 425 19.59 -0.17 -14.80
CA ILE A 425 19.28 0.95 -15.70
C ILE A 425 20.43 1.94 -15.85
N THR A 426 21.49 1.88 -15.02
CA THR A 426 22.66 2.76 -15.21
C THR A 426 23.42 2.43 -16.50
N GLN A 427 23.13 1.28 -17.10
CA GLN A 427 23.64 0.85 -18.41
C GLN A 427 22.81 1.38 -19.59
N LEU A 428 21.68 2.04 -19.33
CA LEU A 428 20.86 2.68 -20.35
C LEU A 428 21.33 4.11 -20.60
N SER A 429 21.30 4.54 -21.86
CA SER A 429 21.39 5.95 -22.19
C SER A 429 20.14 6.69 -21.68
N PRO A 430 20.29 7.89 -21.10
CA PRO A 430 19.15 8.73 -20.74
C PRO A 430 18.26 9.02 -21.95
N SER A 431 16.98 9.28 -21.70
CA SER A 431 16.06 9.69 -22.75
C SER A 431 16.42 11.07 -23.30
N ASP A 432 16.43 11.22 -24.62
CA ASP A 432 16.60 12.51 -25.31
C ASP A 432 15.30 13.36 -25.28
N ASN A 433 14.19 12.80 -24.79
CA ASN A 433 12.91 13.48 -24.77
C ASN A 433 12.88 14.54 -23.64
N THR A 434 12.65 15.79 -24.02
CA THR A 434 12.60 16.96 -23.12
C THR A 434 11.18 17.43 -22.76
N SER A 435 10.13 16.72 -23.19
CA SER A 435 8.74 17.08 -22.90
C SER A 435 8.46 17.08 -21.39
N ASN A 436 7.77 18.10 -20.91
CA ASN A 436 7.34 18.18 -19.52
C ASN A 436 6.16 17.24 -19.24
N LEU A 437 5.76 17.13 -17.97
CA LEU A 437 4.68 16.23 -17.54
C LEU A 437 3.31 16.58 -18.14
N GLU A 438 3.02 17.88 -18.29
CA GLU A 438 1.77 18.38 -18.86
C GLU A 438 1.64 18.01 -20.34
N SER A 439 2.66 18.29 -21.16
CA SER A 439 2.68 17.91 -22.57
C SER A 439 2.59 16.40 -22.76
N LEU A 440 3.25 15.62 -21.89
CA LEU A 440 3.14 14.16 -21.93
C LEU A 440 1.74 13.66 -21.55
N LEU A 441 1.08 14.30 -20.57
CA LEU A 441 -0.28 13.94 -20.17
C LEU A 441 -1.29 14.27 -21.29
N LEU A 442 -1.19 15.45 -21.88
CA LEU A 442 -2.04 15.85 -23.01
C LEU A 442 -1.84 14.89 -24.19
N GLY A 443 -0.58 14.67 -24.61
CA GLY A 443 -0.29 13.75 -25.72
C GLY A 443 -0.69 12.30 -25.44
N PHE A 444 -0.73 11.86 -24.17
CA PHE A 444 -1.25 10.54 -23.81
C PHE A 444 -2.75 10.43 -24.14
N PHE A 445 -3.53 11.45 -23.78
CA PHE A 445 -4.97 11.49 -24.06
C PHE A 445 -5.25 11.62 -25.56
N GLU A 446 -4.55 12.49 -26.27
CA GLU A 446 -4.65 12.63 -27.72
C GLU A 446 -4.32 11.31 -28.45
N TYR A 447 -3.22 10.67 -28.06
CA TYR A 447 -2.76 9.43 -28.68
C TYR A 447 -3.82 8.33 -28.58
N TYR A 448 -4.40 8.11 -27.40
CA TYR A 448 -5.39 7.06 -27.20
C TYR A 448 -6.81 7.44 -27.64
N ALA A 449 -7.14 8.73 -27.73
CA ALA A 449 -8.38 9.16 -28.38
C ALA A 449 -8.40 8.77 -29.87
N ALA A 450 -7.25 8.79 -30.54
CA ALA A 450 -7.08 8.42 -31.95
C ALA A 450 -6.66 6.96 -32.17
N PHE A 451 -6.33 6.21 -31.12
CA PHE A 451 -5.82 4.84 -31.25
C PHE A 451 -6.91 3.88 -31.76
N ASP A 452 -6.57 3.07 -32.78
CA ASP A 452 -7.46 2.05 -33.32
C ASP A 452 -7.51 0.82 -32.39
N PHE A 453 -8.32 0.94 -31.33
CA PHE A 453 -8.62 -0.17 -30.44
C PHE A 453 -9.40 -1.28 -31.12
N ALA A 454 -9.89 -1.16 -32.36
CA ALA A 454 -10.62 -2.26 -33.00
C ALA A 454 -9.64 -3.29 -33.57
N THR A 455 -8.60 -2.85 -34.30
CA THR A 455 -7.67 -3.75 -35.00
C THR A 455 -6.29 -3.87 -34.33
N GLN A 456 -5.89 -2.88 -33.53
CA GLN A 456 -4.58 -2.84 -32.90
C GLN A 456 -4.63 -3.26 -31.42
N GLY A 457 -3.53 -3.83 -30.97
CA GLY A 457 -3.22 -4.15 -29.61
C GLY A 457 -1.89 -3.52 -29.20
N ILE A 458 -1.63 -3.56 -27.89
CA ILE A 458 -0.53 -2.84 -27.26
C ILE A 458 0.54 -3.85 -26.84
N SER A 459 1.80 -3.59 -27.24
CA SER A 459 2.95 -4.43 -26.94
C SER A 459 4.09 -3.60 -26.36
N LEU A 460 4.40 -3.84 -25.09
CA LEU A 460 5.56 -3.24 -24.43
C LEU A 460 6.89 -3.88 -24.88
N GLY A 461 6.83 -5.08 -25.46
CA GLY A 461 7.96 -5.79 -26.09
C GLY A 461 8.58 -4.93 -27.17
N THR A 462 7.79 -4.65 -28.20
CA THR A 462 8.21 -3.91 -29.39
C THR A 462 8.17 -2.39 -29.21
N GLY A 463 7.42 -1.88 -28.21
CA GLY A 463 7.14 -0.45 -28.08
C GLY A 463 6.34 0.10 -29.28
N ALA A 464 5.59 -0.76 -29.96
CA ALA A 464 4.80 -0.41 -31.14
C ALA A 464 3.45 -1.15 -31.14
N PRO A 465 2.42 -0.61 -31.81
CA PRO A 465 1.15 -1.29 -31.96
C PRO A 465 1.35 -2.64 -32.69
N ILE A 466 0.58 -3.64 -32.28
CA ILE A 466 0.57 -4.97 -32.90
C ILE A 466 -0.84 -5.27 -33.41
N LYS A 467 -0.98 -6.06 -34.47
CA LYS A 467 -2.30 -6.55 -34.88
C LYS A 467 -2.86 -7.47 -33.80
N LYS A 468 -4.14 -7.32 -33.46
CA LYS A 468 -4.80 -8.22 -32.50
C LYS A 468 -4.78 -9.66 -32.98
N ARG A 469 -4.59 -10.57 -32.03
CA ARG A 469 -4.62 -12.02 -32.26
C ARG A 469 -6.02 -12.60 -32.07
N ASP A 470 -6.91 -11.84 -31.44
CA ASP A 470 -8.28 -12.23 -31.10
C ASP A 470 -9.25 -11.06 -31.27
N HIS A 471 -10.53 -11.30 -30.96
CA HIS A 471 -11.61 -10.31 -31.02
C HIS A 471 -11.83 -9.59 -29.67
N ALA A 472 -10.84 -9.55 -28.77
CA ALA A 472 -10.98 -8.84 -27.50
C ALA A 472 -11.22 -7.34 -27.76
N ALA A 473 -12.05 -6.70 -26.93
CA ALA A 473 -12.33 -5.27 -27.09
C ALA A 473 -11.07 -4.41 -26.93
N LEU A 474 -10.33 -4.64 -25.84
CA LEU A 474 -9.03 -4.06 -25.56
C LEU A 474 -7.98 -5.16 -25.47
N TYR A 475 -6.89 -5.03 -26.24
CA TYR A 475 -5.80 -6.00 -26.24
C TYR A 475 -4.49 -5.36 -25.77
N ILE A 476 -4.04 -5.75 -24.58
CA ILE A 476 -2.73 -5.37 -24.04
C ILE A 476 -1.98 -6.67 -23.77
N ALA A 477 -0.92 -6.92 -24.55
CA ALA A 477 -0.10 -8.11 -24.39
C ALA A 477 0.61 -8.07 -23.03
N ASN A 478 0.53 -9.17 -22.28
CA ASN A 478 1.32 -9.33 -21.06
C ASN A 478 2.82 -9.30 -21.43
N PRO A 479 3.63 -8.38 -20.86
CA PRO A 479 5.03 -8.21 -21.23
C PRO A 479 5.91 -9.47 -21.07
N LEU A 480 5.64 -10.29 -20.05
CA LEU A 480 6.43 -11.49 -19.73
C LEU A 480 5.79 -12.77 -20.30
N GLU A 481 4.47 -12.81 -20.41
CA GLU A 481 3.71 -13.93 -21.00
C GLU A 481 2.94 -13.46 -22.24
N THR A 482 3.64 -13.17 -23.33
CA THR A 482 3.11 -12.45 -24.51
C THR A 482 1.92 -13.11 -25.24
N HIS A 483 1.57 -14.34 -24.87
CA HIS A 483 0.37 -15.03 -25.35
C HIS A 483 -0.90 -14.66 -24.58
N LEU A 484 -0.79 -13.95 -23.46
CA LEU A 484 -1.91 -13.52 -22.62
C LEU A 484 -2.26 -12.06 -22.86
N ASN A 485 -3.56 -11.76 -22.80
CA ASN A 485 -4.11 -10.41 -22.79
C ASN A 485 -4.45 -10.00 -21.35
N VAL A 486 -3.84 -8.93 -20.85
CA VAL A 486 -4.09 -8.45 -19.46
C VAL A 486 -5.40 -7.68 -19.32
N SER A 487 -6.01 -7.29 -20.44
CA SER A 487 -7.29 -6.56 -20.49
C SER A 487 -8.44 -7.43 -21.03
N GLN A 488 -8.32 -8.76 -20.92
CA GLN A 488 -9.35 -9.70 -21.40
C GLN A 488 -10.72 -9.49 -20.75
N ASN A 489 -10.75 -8.93 -19.53
CA ASN A 489 -11.97 -8.63 -18.79
C ASN A 489 -12.71 -7.40 -19.32
N VAL A 490 -12.05 -6.52 -20.10
CA VAL A 490 -12.61 -5.23 -20.51
C VAL A 490 -13.62 -5.42 -21.63
N SER A 491 -14.83 -4.89 -21.45
CA SER A 491 -15.90 -5.00 -22.46
C SER A 491 -15.72 -3.98 -23.60
N LEU A 492 -16.42 -4.19 -24.71
CA LEU A 492 -16.45 -3.24 -25.83
C LEU A 492 -17.02 -1.89 -25.40
N GLU A 493 -18.09 -1.89 -24.61
CA GLU A 493 -18.70 -0.67 -24.07
C GLU A 493 -17.72 0.15 -23.22
N GLU A 494 -16.99 -0.49 -22.31
CA GLU A 494 -15.99 0.20 -21.48
C GLU A 494 -14.78 0.66 -22.31
N THR A 495 -14.44 -0.04 -23.39
CA THR A 495 -13.37 0.38 -24.31
C THR A 495 -13.77 1.62 -25.11
N GLU A 496 -15.01 1.70 -25.60
CA GLU A 496 -15.53 2.89 -26.28
C GLU A 496 -15.67 4.06 -25.29
N ARG A 497 -16.15 3.80 -24.08
CA ARG A 497 -16.20 4.81 -23.01
C ARG A 497 -14.80 5.33 -22.68
N LEU A 498 -13.81 4.45 -22.57
CA LEU A 498 -12.42 4.83 -22.38
C LEU A 498 -11.92 5.76 -23.50
N ARG A 499 -12.22 5.46 -24.77
CA ARG A 499 -11.86 6.32 -25.91
C ARG A 499 -12.52 7.69 -25.84
N ILE A 500 -13.80 7.75 -25.49
CA ILE A 500 -14.56 9.00 -25.34
C ILE A 500 -13.94 9.85 -24.22
N GLU A 501 -13.68 9.25 -23.06
CA GLU A 501 -13.11 9.99 -21.93
C GLU A 501 -11.68 10.46 -22.20
N PHE A 502 -10.86 9.72 -22.98
CA PHE A 502 -9.57 10.23 -23.45
C PHE A 502 -9.74 11.51 -24.27
N ARG A 503 -10.71 11.54 -25.19
CA ARG A 503 -11.00 12.75 -25.98
C ARG A 503 -11.46 13.91 -25.10
N ASN A 504 -12.34 13.65 -24.13
CA ASN A 504 -12.83 14.67 -23.20
C ASN A 504 -11.69 15.23 -22.35
N ALA A 505 -10.81 14.36 -21.83
CA ALA A 505 -9.67 14.77 -21.02
C ALA A 505 -8.65 15.60 -21.81
N ALA A 506 -8.40 15.28 -23.09
CA ALA A 506 -7.57 16.10 -23.96
C ALA A 506 -8.16 17.51 -24.11
N TRP A 507 -9.45 17.61 -24.44
CA TRP A 507 -10.16 18.87 -24.61
C TRP A 507 -10.16 19.76 -23.35
N GLU A 508 -10.34 19.16 -22.16
CA GLU A 508 -10.27 19.87 -20.88
C GLU A 508 -8.87 20.46 -20.59
N LEU A 509 -7.80 19.75 -20.99
CA LEU A 509 -6.44 20.26 -20.85
C LEU A 509 -6.12 21.36 -21.86
N GLU A 510 -6.55 21.23 -23.12
CA GLU A 510 -6.35 22.25 -24.16
C GLU A 510 -7.09 23.55 -23.82
N SER A 511 -8.37 23.46 -23.47
CA SER A 511 -9.19 24.62 -23.11
C SER A 511 -8.71 25.36 -21.86
N SER A 512 -7.91 24.70 -21.00
CA SER A 512 -7.29 25.33 -19.83
C SER A 512 -6.06 26.19 -20.18
N THR A 513 -5.48 26.03 -21.38
CA THR A 513 -4.33 26.81 -21.83
C THR A 513 -4.72 28.12 -22.54
N ASP A 514 -5.94 28.19 -23.07
CA ASP A 514 -6.46 29.34 -23.81
C ASP A 514 -7.15 30.35 -22.88
N GLY A 515 -6.39 30.99 -21.97
CA GLY A 515 -6.64 32.33 -21.39
C GLY A 515 -8.03 32.75 -20.88
N GLU A 516 -9.04 31.89 -20.83
CA GLU A 516 -10.42 32.25 -20.49
C GLU A 516 -10.67 32.19 -18.98
N GLU A 517 -11.28 33.28 -18.51
CA GLU A 517 -11.66 33.65 -17.15
C GLU A 517 -11.34 32.66 -16.03
N VAL A 518 -10.46 33.11 -15.12
CA VAL A 518 -10.24 32.52 -13.80
C VAL A 518 -11.60 32.44 -13.09
N ASP A 519 -12.22 31.27 -13.18
CA ASP A 519 -13.38 30.94 -12.39
C ASP A 519 -13.04 31.16 -10.91
N ARG A 520 -13.97 31.73 -10.14
CA ARG A 520 -13.76 32.12 -8.73
C ARG A 520 -13.51 30.93 -7.79
N THR A 521 -13.37 29.74 -8.35
CA THR A 521 -13.36 28.43 -7.70
C THR A 521 -11.95 27.83 -7.54
N ASN A 522 -10.88 28.44 -8.06
CA ASN A 522 -9.51 27.85 -8.09
C ASN A 522 -9.46 26.46 -8.79
N GLU A 523 -10.43 26.14 -9.65
CA GLU A 523 -10.54 24.83 -10.31
C GLU A 523 -9.90 24.85 -11.71
N TRP A 524 -8.63 24.47 -11.78
CA TRP A 524 -7.84 24.44 -13.03
C TRP A 524 -6.93 23.21 -13.11
N GLY A 525 -6.46 22.90 -14.33
CA GLY A 525 -5.56 21.77 -14.58
C GLY A 525 -6.20 20.41 -14.22
N LEU A 526 -5.51 19.60 -13.41
CA LEU A 526 -5.98 18.28 -12.97
C LEU A 526 -7.34 18.32 -12.24
N LEU A 527 -7.67 19.43 -11.58
CA LEU A 527 -8.95 19.55 -10.87
C LEU A 527 -10.15 19.49 -11.82
N ARG A 528 -10.01 19.97 -13.07
CA ARG A 528 -11.05 19.84 -14.10
C ARG A 528 -11.19 18.39 -14.56
N LEU A 529 -10.07 17.67 -14.69
CA LEU A 529 -10.06 16.23 -15.02
C LEU A 529 -10.70 15.34 -13.95
N PHE A 530 -10.75 15.80 -12.70
CA PHE A 530 -11.30 15.03 -11.58
C PHE A 530 -12.76 15.36 -11.26
N LYS A 531 -13.43 16.21 -12.06
CA LYS A 531 -14.85 16.50 -11.87
C LYS A 531 -15.69 15.30 -12.26
N ASP A 532 -16.48 14.83 -11.31
CA ASP A 532 -17.42 13.74 -11.52
C ASP A 532 -18.61 14.24 -12.33
N ASN A 533 -18.92 13.49 -13.38
CA ASN A 533 -20.11 13.62 -14.18
C ASN A 533 -21.26 13.17 -13.27
N GLN A 534 -22.27 14.01 -13.04
CA GLN A 534 -23.49 13.67 -12.29
C GLN A 534 -24.25 12.41 -12.80
N LEU A 535 -23.74 11.74 -13.85
CA LEU A 535 -24.20 10.45 -14.34
C LEU A 535 -23.80 9.27 -13.44
N ALA A 536 -22.60 9.24 -12.83
CA ALA A 536 -22.15 8.06 -12.08
C ALA A 536 -22.94 7.83 -10.77
N GLU A 537 -23.34 8.91 -10.09
CA GLU A 537 -24.23 8.82 -8.93
C GLU A 537 -25.65 8.43 -9.30
N LYS A 538 -26.18 8.86 -10.46
CA LYS A 538 -27.49 8.43 -10.96
C LYS A 538 -27.53 6.93 -11.26
N THR A 539 -26.46 6.39 -11.85
CA THR A 539 -26.35 4.95 -12.12
C THR A 539 -26.24 4.13 -10.82
N LYS A 540 -25.49 4.62 -9.82
CA LYS A 540 -25.44 3.99 -8.48
C LYS A 540 -26.78 4.02 -7.74
N GLN A 541 -27.54 5.11 -7.85
CA GLN A 541 -28.88 5.20 -7.27
C GLN A 541 -29.83 4.19 -7.93
N LEU A 542 -29.78 4.05 -9.26
CA LEU A 542 -30.57 3.05 -9.99
C LEU A 542 -30.20 1.60 -9.60
N GLU A 543 -28.93 1.26 -9.40
CA GLU A 543 -28.50 -0.08 -8.97
C GLU A 543 -28.87 -0.41 -7.52
N GLN A 544 -28.91 0.60 -6.64
CA GLN A 544 -29.37 0.45 -5.25
C GLN A 544 -30.88 0.19 -5.16
N PHE A 545 -31.68 0.67 -6.12
CA PHE A 545 -33.12 0.38 -6.18
C PHE A 545 -33.45 -1.09 -6.49
N TYR A 546 -32.53 -1.84 -7.12
CA TYR A 546 -32.75 -3.25 -7.51
C TYR A 546 -32.15 -4.29 -6.55
N SER A 547 -31.47 -3.87 -5.48
CA SER A 547 -30.76 -4.77 -4.57
C SER A 547 -31.45 -4.85 -3.20
N ALA A 548 -32.26 -5.89 -2.97
CA ALA A 548 -32.90 -6.14 -1.67
C ALA A 548 -31.86 -6.48 -0.57
N PRO A 549 -32.01 -5.96 0.67
CA PRO A 549 -30.98 -6.08 1.71
C PRO A 549 -30.96 -7.49 2.34
N LYS A 550 -29.82 -8.18 2.26
CA LYS A 550 -29.54 -9.38 3.06
C LYS A 550 -29.17 -9.00 4.50
N ARG A 551 -29.90 -9.57 5.46
CA ARG A 551 -29.70 -9.44 6.92
C ARG A 551 -28.27 -9.77 7.32
N ARG A 552 -27.58 -8.82 7.98
CA ARG A 552 -26.32 -9.05 8.70
C ARG A 552 -26.62 -9.59 10.10
N HIS A 553 -26.18 -10.80 10.42
CA HIS A 553 -26.01 -11.23 11.81
C HIS A 553 -24.65 -10.71 12.31
N SER A 554 -24.70 -9.81 13.30
CA SER A 554 -23.54 -9.31 14.02
C SER A 554 -23.88 -9.31 15.51
N SER A 555 -23.20 -10.15 16.28
CA SER A 555 -23.01 -9.93 17.71
C SER A 555 -21.59 -10.34 18.08
N ARG A 556 -20.64 -9.40 17.96
CA ARG A 556 -19.35 -9.47 18.66
C ARG A 556 -19.46 -8.69 19.96
N LEU A 557 -18.99 -9.31 21.03
CA LEU A 557 -18.79 -8.72 22.35
C LEU A 557 -17.75 -7.59 22.27
N ILE A 558 -18.07 -6.46 22.87
CA ILE A 558 -17.23 -5.27 22.95
C ILE A 558 -16.37 -5.40 24.22
N VAL A 559 -15.04 -5.49 24.05
CA VAL A 559 -14.05 -5.65 25.13
C VAL A 559 -13.98 -4.44 26.07
N SER A 560 -14.60 -3.30 25.72
CA SER A 560 -14.78 -2.17 26.65
C SER A 560 -15.82 -2.44 27.75
N LYS A 561 -16.61 -3.52 27.67
CA LYS A 561 -17.57 -3.94 28.72
C LYS A 561 -17.02 -4.97 29.71
N LEU A 562 -15.77 -5.42 29.55
CA LEU A 562 -15.13 -6.35 30.48
C LEU A 562 -14.52 -5.66 31.72
N PHE A 563 -14.74 -4.35 31.90
CA PHE A 563 -14.12 -3.57 32.98
C PHE A 563 -15.07 -2.60 33.71
N GLU A 564 -16.39 -2.79 33.66
CA GLU A 564 -17.33 -1.92 34.40
C GLU A 564 -18.24 -2.63 35.45
N ASP A 565 -18.32 -3.96 35.48
CA ASP A 565 -19.33 -4.66 36.33
C ASP A 565 -18.79 -5.40 37.58
N GLU A 566 -17.75 -4.89 38.24
CA GLU A 566 -17.32 -5.42 39.56
C GLU A 566 -17.42 -4.40 40.71
N GLN A 567 -18.06 -3.24 40.52
CA GLN A 567 -18.24 -2.25 41.62
C GLN A 567 -19.69 -1.89 41.99
N GLU A 568 -20.72 -2.42 41.31
CA GLU A 568 -22.12 -2.08 41.64
C GLU A 568 -22.91 -3.16 42.42
N GLU A 569 -22.41 -4.40 42.57
CA GLU A 569 -23.17 -5.46 43.27
C GLU A 569 -23.03 -5.51 44.80
N GLN A 570 -22.14 -4.73 45.41
CA GLN A 570 -22.01 -4.71 46.89
C GLN A 570 -22.89 -3.66 47.61
N ASN A 571 -23.63 -2.81 46.89
CA ASN A 571 -24.45 -1.75 47.52
C ASN A 571 -25.98 -1.94 47.41
N LYS A 572 -26.48 -3.07 46.89
CA LYS A 572 -27.93 -3.34 46.79
C LYS A 572 -28.48 -4.46 47.69
N SER A 573 -27.67 -5.06 48.57
CA SER A 573 -28.13 -6.14 49.46
C SER A 573 -28.58 -5.71 50.87
N LYS A 574 -28.74 -4.41 51.17
CA LYS A 574 -29.11 -3.93 52.52
C LYS A 574 -30.48 -3.24 52.66
N THR A 575 -31.33 -3.25 51.64
CA THR A 575 -32.61 -2.50 51.70
C THR A 575 -33.81 -3.28 51.17
N SER A 576 -33.94 -4.58 51.50
CA SER A 576 -35.20 -5.29 51.29
C SER A 576 -35.33 -6.55 52.17
N ARG A 577 -35.35 -6.34 53.50
CA ARG A 577 -35.91 -7.30 54.47
C ARG A 577 -36.58 -6.54 55.60
N SER A 578 -37.72 -5.96 55.29
CA SER A 578 -38.68 -5.45 56.25
C SER A 578 -40.04 -5.43 55.56
N ILE A 579 -41.06 -5.95 56.25
CA ILE A 579 -42.48 -5.97 55.85
C ILE A 579 -42.89 -7.16 54.96
N GLN A 580 -43.18 -8.30 55.59
CA GLN A 580 -44.50 -8.94 55.54
C GLN A 580 -44.53 -10.18 56.46
N LYS A 581 -44.87 -9.94 57.73
CA LYS A 581 -45.61 -10.89 58.57
C LYS A 581 -46.98 -10.24 58.81
N THR A 582 -48.06 -10.85 58.32
CA THR A 582 -49.40 -10.92 58.95
C THR A 582 -50.36 -11.72 58.04
N ILE A 583 -50.58 -12.99 58.43
CA ILE A 583 -51.87 -13.71 58.57
C ILE A 583 -52.88 -13.67 57.41
N VAL A 584 -53.19 -14.85 56.82
CA VAL A 584 -54.55 -15.46 56.77
C VAL A 584 -54.44 -16.98 56.55
N ARG A 585 -55.01 -17.73 57.52
CA ARG A 585 -55.35 -19.17 57.59
C ARG A 585 -54.24 -20.21 57.68
#